data_AF-A0AAV0FQS0-F1
#
_entry.id   AF-A0AAV0FQS0-F1
#
_cell.length_a   1.000
_cell.length_b   1.000
_cell.length_c   1.000
_cell.angle_alpha   90.00
_cell.angle_beta   90.00
_cell.angle_gamma   90.00
#
_symmetry.space_group_name_H-M   'P 1'
#
loop_
_entity.id
_entity.type
_entity.pdbx_description
1 polymer ?
#
loop_
_entity_poly.entity_id
_entity_poly.type
_entity_poly.pdbx_seq_one_letter_code
_entity_poly.pdbx_strand_id
1 'polypeptide(L)'
;MGWKIGIFPFTYEQRAKRASKNRPAGTLETKPTLSITRNVINEMMLHKVLPAIKVTWPDVENRNIIIQQDNARPHIDVNDAEFVESATADCWKIKLTFQPPNSPDLNVLDIGLFSCN
;
A
#
# COMPACT_ATOMS: atom_id res chain seq x y z
N MET A 1 11.94 4.13 -18.24
CA MET A 1 10.76 4.26 -17.36
C MET A 1 10.58 2.93 -16.64
N GLY A 2 10.66 2.89 -15.32
CA GLY A 2 10.63 1.64 -14.55
C GLY A 2 9.19 1.23 -14.23
N TRP A 3 8.85 -0.03 -14.49
CA TRP A 3 7.53 -0.63 -14.24
C TRP A 3 7.19 -0.87 -12.75
N LYS A 4 8.01 -0.35 -11.83
CA LYS A 4 7.92 -0.66 -10.40
C LYS A 4 7.19 0.47 -9.68
N ILE A 5 6.04 0.13 -9.12
CA ILE A 5 5.34 0.95 -8.11
C ILE A 5 6.11 0.75 -6.81
N GLY A 6 6.59 1.83 -6.18
CA GLY A 6 7.52 1.76 -5.04
C GLY A 6 6.97 1.05 -3.78
N ILE A 7 7.74 1.10 -2.70
CA ILE A 7 7.35 0.53 -1.40
C ILE A 7 6.84 1.66 -0.49
N PHE A 8 5.67 1.47 0.12
CA PHE A 8 5.06 2.44 1.03
C PHE A 8 4.97 1.85 2.45
N PRO A 9 5.98 2.07 3.31
CA PRO A 9 5.97 1.53 4.66
C PRO A 9 5.00 2.29 5.56
N PHE A 10 4.28 1.58 6.43
CA PHE A 10 3.47 2.19 7.48
C PHE A 10 4.36 2.77 8.57
N THR A 11 4.76 4.03 8.37
CA THR A 11 5.66 4.75 9.26
C THR A 11 5.22 6.20 9.44
N TYR A 12 5.71 6.83 10.50
CA TYR A 12 5.51 8.25 10.78
C TYR A 12 6.80 8.88 11.31
N GLU A 13 6.95 10.19 11.15
CA GLU A 13 8.07 10.91 11.72
C GLU A 13 7.76 11.40 13.15
N GLN A 14 8.72 11.21 14.05
CA GLN A 14 8.63 11.68 15.42
C GLN A 14 9.95 12.32 15.85
N ARG A 15 9.88 13.44 16.57
CA ARG A 15 11.08 14.06 17.16
C ARG A 15 11.66 13.20 18.28
N ALA A 16 12.98 13.02 18.24
CA ALA A 16 13.76 12.36 19.27
C ALA A 16 13.55 13.03 20.62
N LYS A 17 12.93 12.32 21.58
CA LYS A 17 12.71 12.87 22.95
C LYS A 17 13.98 12.93 23.78
N ARG A 18 14.95 12.07 23.49
CA ARG A 18 16.23 11.97 24.22
C ARG A 18 17.38 12.07 23.23
N ALA A 19 18.39 12.84 23.62
CA ALA A 19 19.66 12.86 22.93
C ALA A 19 20.39 11.52 23.16
N SER A 20 21.09 11.05 22.14
CA SER A 20 22.06 9.98 22.20
C SER A 20 23.35 10.41 21.50
N LYS A 21 24.42 9.64 21.65
CA LYS A 21 25.74 9.94 21.06
C LYS A 21 25.67 10.25 19.57
N ASN A 22 24.76 9.61 18.84
CA ASN A 22 24.63 9.73 17.38
C ASN A 22 23.36 10.48 16.95
N ARG A 23 22.60 11.05 17.90
CA ARG A 23 21.30 11.64 17.60
C ARG A 23 20.93 12.71 18.64
N PRO A 24 21.09 14.00 18.31
CA PRO A 24 20.61 15.08 19.15
C PRO A 24 19.12 14.95 19.47
N ALA A 25 18.69 15.51 20.60
CA ALA A 25 17.27 15.65 20.90
C ALA A 25 16.61 16.54 19.83
N GLY A 26 15.40 16.21 19.42
CA GLY A 26 14.64 16.95 18.41
C GLY A 26 14.84 16.50 16.96
N THR A 27 15.83 15.65 16.66
CA THR A 27 16.02 15.02 15.33
C THR A 27 14.78 14.22 14.93
N LEU A 28 14.31 14.36 13.68
CA LEU A 28 13.19 13.57 13.18
C LEU A 28 13.63 12.12 12.97
N GLU A 29 12.82 11.20 13.48
CA GLU A 29 13.00 9.77 13.35
C GLU A 29 11.78 9.14 12.71
N THR A 30 12.00 8.28 11.74
CA THR A 30 10.97 7.39 11.23
C THR A 30 10.68 6.30 12.27
N LYS A 31 9.41 6.16 12.64
CA LYS A 31 8.89 5.13 13.55
C LYS A 31 7.86 4.27 12.84
N PRO A 32 7.79 2.97 13.15
CA PRO A 32 6.73 2.11 12.62
C PRO A 32 5.39 2.49 13.24
N THR A 33 4.34 2.46 12.42
CA THR A 33 2.96 2.52 12.90
C THR A 33 2.62 1.19 13.57
N LEU A 34 2.36 1.21 14.88
CA LEU A 34 2.17 -0.01 15.67
C LEU A 34 0.79 -0.64 15.52
N SER A 35 -0.22 0.16 15.15
CA SER A 35 -1.58 -0.31 14.94
C SER A 35 -2.03 0.05 13.54
N ILE A 36 -2.14 -0.97 12.69
CA ILE A 36 -2.64 -0.83 11.33
C ILE A 36 -4.13 -1.11 11.35
N THR A 37 -4.92 -0.04 11.25
CA THR A 37 -6.38 -0.12 11.19
C THR A 37 -6.85 -0.08 9.73
N ARG A 38 -8.14 -0.39 9.52
CA ARG A 38 -8.77 -0.25 8.19
C ARG A 38 -8.62 1.15 7.62
N ASN A 39 -8.78 2.18 8.45
CA ASN A 39 -8.62 3.56 8.01
C ASN A 39 -7.19 3.85 7.54
N VAL A 40 -6.18 3.35 8.28
CA VAL A 40 -4.76 3.52 7.91
C VAL A 40 -4.46 2.84 6.56
N ILE A 41 -5.04 1.67 6.31
CA ILE A 41 -4.91 1.00 5.01
C ILE A 41 -5.66 1.78 3.92
N ASN A 42 -6.86 2.28 4.17
CA ASN A 42 -7.62 3.06 3.20
C ASN A 42 -6.84 4.31 2.76
N GLU A 43 -6.35 5.09 3.72
CA GLU A 43 -5.54 6.29 3.44
C GLU A 43 -4.28 5.95 2.63
N MET A 44 -3.63 4.82 2.93
CA MET A 44 -2.47 4.37 2.15
C MET A 44 -2.85 4.04 0.70
N MET A 45 -3.97 3.33 0.50
CA MET A 45 -4.45 2.97 -0.84
C MET A 45 -4.80 4.21 -1.66
N LEU A 46 -5.55 5.14 -1.07
CA LEU A 46 -6.04 6.35 -1.72
C LEU A 46 -4.93 7.36 -2.02
N HIS A 47 -4.04 7.60 -1.06
CA HIS A 47 -3.10 8.73 -1.16
C HIS A 47 -1.69 8.34 -1.58
N LYS A 48 -1.36 7.05 -1.59
CA LYS A 48 -0.04 6.57 -1.99
C LYS A 48 -0.12 5.60 -3.17
N VAL A 49 -0.91 4.53 -3.04
CA VAL A 49 -0.92 3.44 -4.04
C VAL A 49 -1.59 3.86 -5.35
N LEU A 50 -2.84 4.35 -5.30
CA LEU A 50 -3.55 4.76 -6.52
C LEU A 50 -2.80 5.85 -7.30
N PRO A 51 -2.30 6.94 -6.69
CA PRO A 51 -1.53 7.94 -7.41
C PRO A 51 -0.26 7.37 -8.03
N ALA A 52 0.44 6.47 -7.32
CA ALA A 52 1.66 5.84 -7.85
C ALA A 52 1.38 4.94 -9.06
N ILE A 53 0.25 4.21 -9.07
CA ILE A 53 -0.21 3.45 -10.24
C ILE A 53 -0.42 4.40 -11.42
N LYS A 54 -1.19 5.47 -11.21
CA LYS A 54 -1.53 6.43 -12.28
C LYS A 54 -0.29 7.11 -12.88
N VAL A 55 0.70 7.45 -12.05
CA VAL A 55 1.97 8.06 -12.50
C VAL A 55 2.88 7.05 -13.20
N THR A 56 2.93 5.80 -12.72
CA THR A 56 3.84 4.79 -13.27
C THR A 56 3.35 4.23 -14.60
N TRP A 57 2.04 4.11 -14.78
CA TRP A 57 1.43 3.49 -15.96
C TRP A 57 0.39 4.40 -16.65
N PRO A 58 0.75 5.60 -17.10
CA PRO A 58 -0.22 6.53 -17.70
C PRO A 58 -0.90 5.95 -18.96
N ASP A 59 -0.18 5.17 -19.77
CA ASP A 59 -0.68 4.61 -21.03
C ASP A 59 -1.66 3.43 -20.87
N VAL A 60 -1.99 3.05 -19.62
CA VAL A 60 -2.88 1.91 -19.34
C VAL A 60 -4.18 2.32 -18.64
N GLU A 61 -4.49 3.62 -18.59
CA GLU A 61 -5.72 4.16 -17.98
C GLU A 61 -7.00 3.39 -18.35
N ASN A 62 -7.08 2.87 -19.58
CA ASN A 62 -8.24 2.13 -20.08
C ASN A 62 -8.18 0.60 -19.88
N ARG A 63 -7.10 0.08 -19.26
CA ARG A 63 -6.94 -1.35 -18.97
C ARG A 63 -7.50 -1.69 -17.59
N ASN A 64 -7.98 -2.92 -17.45
CA ASN A 64 -8.40 -3.45 -16.16
C ASN A 64 -7.14 -3.72 -15.31
N ILE A 65 -6.99 -2.99 -14.21
CA ILE A 65 -5.95 -3.23 -13.19
C ILE A 65 -6.61 -3.91 -12.00
N ILE A 66 -5.97 -4.96 -11.51
CA ILE A 66 -6.42 -5.68 -10.32
C ILE A 66 -5.36 -5.50 -9.24
N ILE A 67 -5.75 -4.94 -8.10
CA ILE A 67 -4.96 -4.94 -6.88
C ILE A 67 -5.45 -6.12 -6.04
N GLN A 68 -4.55 -7.04 -5.71
CA GLN A 68 -4.84 -8.17 -4.85
C GLN A 68 -4.33 -7.89 -3.43
N GLN A 69 -5.18 -8.12 -2.43
CA GLN A 69 -4.83 -8.12 -1.01
C GLN A 69 -5.06 -9.52 -0.41
N ASP A 70 -4.37 -9.85 0.67
CA ASP A 70 -4.64 -11.08 1.42
C ASP A 70 -5.95 -10.94 2.24
N ASN A 71 -6.36 -12.00 2.94
CA ASN A 71 -7.59 -12.01 3.74
C ASN A 71 -7.42 -11.50 5.18
N ALA A 72 -6.38 -10.71 5.48
CA ALA A 72 -6.17 -10.19 6.83
C ALA A 72 -7.25 -9.19 7.27
N ARG A 73 -7.55 -9.20 8.57
CA ARG A 73 -8.66 -8.43 9.16
C ARG A 73 -8.66 -6.91 8.93
N PRO A 74 -7.52 -6.19 8.82
CA PRO A 74 -7.57 -4.74 8.68
C PRO A 74 -7.77 -4.27 7.24
N HIS A 75 -7.87 -5.17 6.24
CA HIS A 75 -8.08 -4.75 4.86
C HIS A 75 -9.43 -4.03 4.63
N ILE A 76 -9.43 -3.17 3.62
CA ILE A 76 -10.63 -2.44 3.17
C ILE A 76 -11.53 -3.39 2.37
N ASP A 77 -12.83 -3.14 2.37
CA ASP A 77 -13.76 -3.91 1.55
C ASP A 77 -13.42 -3.71 0.06
N VAL A 78 -13.59 -4.75 -0.75
CA VAL A 78 -13.39 -4.65 -2.21
C VAL A 78 -14.34 -3.67 -2.89
N ASN A 79 -15.46 -3.36 -2.22
CA ASN A 79 -16.46 -2.37 -2.63
C ASN A 79 -16.44 -1.12 -1.75
N ASP A 80 -15.34 -0.82 -1.06
CA ASP A 80 -15.19 0.44 -0.33
C ASP A 80 -15.47 1.63 -1.25
N ALA A 81 -16.46 2.46 -0.89
CA ALA A 81 -17.02 3.44 -1.79
C ALA A 81 -16.00 4.52 -2.20
N GLU A 82 -15.20 4.99 -1.25
CA GLU A 82 -14.18 6.02 -1.48
C GLU A 82 -13.04 5.46 -2.34
N PHE A 83 -12.65 4.21 -2.09
CA PHE A 83 -11.69 3.51 -2.93
C PHE A 83 -12.22 3.35 -4.37
N VAL A 84 -13.43 2.82 -4.55
CA VAL A 84 -14.02 2.56 -5.88
C VAL A 84 -14.15 3.86 -6.68
N GLU A 85 -14.60 4.94 -6.06
CA GLU A 85 -14.70 6.25 -6.71
C GLU A 85 -13.32 6.72 -7.19
N SER A 86 -12.31 6.70 -6.32
CA SER A 86 -10.95 7.16 -6.64
C SER A 86 -10.26 6.27 -7.69
N ALA A 87 -10.51 4.96 -7.62
CA ALA A 87 -9.99 3.93 -8.50
C ALA A 87 -10.59 3.97 -9.92
N THR A 88 -11.76 4.58 -10.07
CA THR A 88 -12.47 4.70 -11.35
C THR A 88 -12.54 6.11 -11.92
N ALA A 89 -12.11 7.11 -11.15
CA ALA A 89 -11.92 8.48 -11.61
C ALA A 89 -10.98 8.53 -12.83
N ASP A 90 -11.23 9.47 -13.75
CA ASP A 90 -10.44 9.71 -14.97
C ASP A 90 -10.37 8.49 -15.90
N CYS A 91 -11.48 7.76 -16.06
CA CYS A 91 -11.60 6.56 -16.91
C CYS A 91 -10.76 5.35 -16.47
N TRP A 92 -10.16 5.39 -15.28
CA TRP A 92 -9.43 4.26 -14.73
C TRP A 92 -10.36 3.08 -14.44
N LYS A 93 -9.82 1.87 -14.57
CA LYS A 93 -10.54 0.62 -14.27
C LYS A 93 -9.73 -0.22 -13.28
N ILE A 94 -9.49 0.35 -12.11
CA ILE A 94 -8.77 -0.32 -11.02
C ILE A 94 -9.78 -1.01 -10.11
N LYS A 95 -9.55 -2.29 -9.78
CA LYS A 95 -10.39 -3.08 -8.88
C LYS A 95 -9.56 -3.68 -7.75
N LEU A 96 -10.17 -3.77 -6.58
CA LEU A 96 -9.61 -4.51 -5.46
C LEU A 96 -10.17 -5.93 -5.44
N THR A 97 -9.34 -6.91 -5.08
CA THR A 97 -9.78 -8.29 -4.87
C THR A 97 -9.05 -8.90 -3.68
N PHE A 98 -9.72 -9.84 -3.01
CA PHE A 98 -9.09 -10.66 -1.98
C PHE A 98 -8.53 -11.94 -2.59
N GLN A 99 -7.46 -12.45 -2.00
CA GLN A 99 -6.94 -13.76 -2.35
C GLN A 99 -7.97 -14.87 -2.08
N PRO A 100 -8.08 -15.89 -2.94
CA PRO A 100 -8.89 -17.07 -2.63
C PRO A 100 -8.40 -17.77 -1.34
N PRO A 101 -9.30 -18.33 -0.51
CA PRO A 101 -8.93 -19.01 0.73
C PRO A 101 -7.97 -20.18 0.48
N ASN A 102 -6.98 -20.39 1.36
CA ASN A 102 -6.01 -21.50 1.31
C ASN A 102 -5.21 -21.63 0.00
N SER A 103 -4.81 -20.52 -0.61
CA SER A 103 -4.00 -20.52 -1.84
C SER A 103 -2.60 -19.93 -1.63
N PRO A 104 -1.73 -20.53 -0.80
CA PRO A 104 -0.35 -20.04 -0.58
C PRO A 104 0.44 -19.95 -1.90
N ASP A 105 0.06 -20.75 -2.90
CA ASP A 105 0.65 -20.79 -4.24
C ASP A 105 0.20 -19.64 -5.19
N LEU A 106 -0.67 -18.72 -4.73
CA LEU A 106 -1.20 -17.61 -5.52
C LEU A 106 -0.81 -16.21 -5.03
N ASN A 107 0.03 -16.10 -3.98
CA ASN A 107 0.60 -14.82 -3.61
C ASN A 107 1.99 -14.67 -4.23
N VAL A 108 2.07 -13.95 -5.35
CA VAL A 108 3.34 -13.59 -6.00
C VAL A 108 4.30 -12.89 -5.02
N LEU A 109 3.77 -12.19 -4.01
CA LEU A 109 4.59 -11.54 -2.97
C LEU A 109 5.19 -12.56 -1.99
N ASP A 110 4.44 -13.58 -1.55
CA ASP A 110 4.95 -14.60 -0.61
C ASP A 110 5.88 -15.61 -1.30
N ILE A 111 5.62 -15.92 -2.57
CA ILE A 111 6.38 -16.93 -3.35
C ILE A 111 7.64 -16.35 -3.97
N GLY A 112 7.68 -15.04 -4.23
CA GLY A 112 8.81 -14.41 -4.93
C GLY A 112 9.49 -13.26 -4.20
N LEU A 113 8.75 -12.40 -3.48
CA LEU A 113 9.30 -11.16 -2.91
C LEU A 113 9.74 -11.32 -1.46
N PHE A 114 9.05 -12.15 -0.68
CA PHE A 114 9.34 -12.42 0.74
C PHE A 114 9.87 -13.83 1.01
N SER A 115 9.93 -14.70 -0.01
CA SER A 115 10.59 -16.00 0.06
C SER A 115 12.11 -15.84 -0.01
N CYS A 116 12.75 -15.89 1.16
CA CYS A 116 14.15 -16.29 1.26
C CYS A 116 14.19 -17.74 1.75
N ASN A 117 14.27 -18.68 0.81
CA ASN A 117 15.15 -19.86 0.83
C ASN A 117 14.94 -20.70 -0.44
#